data_AF-T1FY90-F1
#
_entry.id   AF-T1FY90-F1
#
_cell.length_a   1.000
_cell.length_b   1.000
_cell.length_c   1.000
_cell.angle_alpha   90.00
_cell.angle_beta   90.00
_cell.angle_gamma   90.00
#
_symmetry.space_group_name_H-M   'P 1'
#
loop_
_entity.id
_entity.type
_entity.pdbx_description
1 polymer ?
#
loop_
_entity_poly.entity_id
_entity_poly.type
_entity_poly.pdbx_seq_one_letter_code
_entity_poly.pdbx_strand_id
1 'polypeptide(L)'
;LLKCLEKLESYLKSSEFDFLVGNYLSRADCYLLPTLQHIRVAGKAYRGFEIPTEFKSLWTYLKNAYSTDAFLESCPADREIVTHYITKVII
;
A
#
# COMPACT_ATOMS: atom_id res chain seq x y z
N LEU A 1 10.73 2.33 7.95
CA LEU A 1 9.71 1.65 7.14
C LEU A 1 9.00 0.54 7.91
N LEU A 2 9.67 -0.57 8.25
CA LEU A 2 9.03 -1.72 8.92
C LEU A 2 8.24 -1.35 10.18
N LYS A 3 8.83 -0.57 11.10
CA LYS A 3 8.13 -0.04 12.29
C LYS A 3 6.87 0.76 12.00
N CYS A 4 6.78 1.43 10.84
CA CYS A 4 5.58 2.16 10.44
C CYS A 4 4.50 1.19 9.95
N LEU A 5 4.89 0.14 9.23
CA LEU A 5 3.98 -0.92 8.79
C LEU A 5 3.46 -1.74 9.97
N GLU A 6 4.29 -2.01 10.99
CA GLU A 6 3.88 -2.66 12.24
C GLU A 6 2.81 -1.87 12.99
N LYS A 7 2.95 -0.53 13.03
CA LYS A 7 1.95 0.36 13.62
C LYS A 7 0.65 0.35 12.83
N LEU A 8 0.75 0.38 11.51
CA LEU A 8 -0.42 0.32 10.62
C LEU A 8 -1.13 -1.04 10.74
N GLU A 9 -0.40 -2.16 10.75
CA GLU A 9 -0.96 -3.49 10.97
C GLU A 9 -1.67 -3.56 12.32
N SER A 10 -1.04 -3.08 13.39
CA SER A 10 -1.64 -3.05 14.72
C SER A 10 -2.94 -2.24 14.75
N TYR A 11 -2.96 -1.11 14.06
CA TYR A 11 -4.15 -0.26 13.93
C TYR A 11 -5.27 -0.97 13.16
N LEU A 12 -4.98 -1.46 11.95
CA LEU A 12 -5.95 -2.16 11.10
C LEU A 12 -6.49 -3.41 11.78
N LYS A 13 -5.66 -4.13 12.53
CA LYS A 13 -6.07 -5.31 13.31
C LYS A 13 -7.07 -4.98 14.42
N SER A 14 -6.99 -3.78 15.00
CA SER A 14 -7.92 -3.31 16.03
C SER A 14 -9.16 -2.63 15.46
N SER A 15 -9.17 -2.34 14.15
CA SER A 15 -10.29 -1.73 13.46
C SER A 15 -11.36 -2.77 13.15
N GLU A 16 -12.62 -2.35 13.27
CA GLU A 16 -13.79 -3.10 12.82
C GLU A 16 -14.22 -2.68 11.40
N PHE A 17 -13.44 -1.80 10.76
CA PHE A 17 -13.72 -1.25 9.43
C PHE A 17 -12.83 -1.83 8.34
N ASP A 18 -13.37 -1.86 7.11
CA ASP A 18 -12.64 -2.30 5.91
C ASP A 18 -11.53 -1.34 5.46
N PHE A 19 -11.64 -0.06 5.82
CA PHE A 19 -10.67 1.01 5.53
C PHE A 19 -10.25 1.74 6.81
N LEU A 20 -9.42 2.79 6.71
CA LEU A 20 -8.84 3.45 7.87
C LEU A 20 -9.90 4.00 8.83
N VAL A 21 -10.98 4.60 8.33
CA VAL A 21 -11.95 5.31 9.18
C VAL A 21 -13.39 4.83 9.02
N GLY A 22 -13.64 3.83 8.18
CA GLY A 22 -14.99 3.34 7.88
C GLY A 22 -14.99 2.24 6.82
N ASN A 23 -16.17 1.75 6.46
CA ASN A 23 -16.34 0.67 5.47
C ASN A 23 -16.25 1.14 4.01
N TYR A 24 -16.02 2.44 3.80
CA TYR A 24 -15.88 3.03 2.47
C TYR A 24 -14.58 3.79 2.36
N LEU A 25 -14.02 3.82 1.16
CA LEU A 25 -12.80 4.54 0.83
C LEU A 25 -12.94 6.03 1.20
N SER A 26 -11.99 6.54 1.96
CA SER A 26 -11.94 7.94 2.41
C SER A 26 -10.68 8.64 1.89
N ARG A 27 -10.61 9.97 2.11
CA ARG A 27 -9.42 10.76 1.78
C ARG A 27 -8.14 10.25 2.46
N ALA A 28 -8.25 9.71 3.69
CA ALA A 28 -7.10 9.17 4.40
C ALA A 28 -6.54 7.94 3.66
N ASP A 29 -7.42 7.09 3.13
CA ASP A 29 -7.06 5.89 2.38
C ASP A 29 -6.41 6.28 1.05
N CYS A 30 -7.00 7.24 0.33
CA CYS A 30 -6.46 7.77 -0.92
C CYS A 30 -5.05 8.35 -0.78
N TYR A 31 -4.68 8.83 0.41
CA TYR A 31 -3.32 9.30 0.67
C TYR A 31 -2.35 8.15 0.95
N LEU A 32 -2.79 7.14 1.71
CA LEU A 32 -1.94 6.05 2.17
C LEU A 32 -1.74 4.94 1.12
N LEU A 33 -2.80 4.55 0.43
CA LEU A 33 -2.80 3.41 -0.50
C LEU A 33 -1.80 3.55 -1.66
N PRO A 34 -1.66 4.71 -2.34
CA PRO A 34 -0.63 4.89 -3.35
C PRO A 34 0.79 4.68 -2.79
N THR A 35 1.03 5.17 -1.57
CA THR A 35 2.32 5.00 -0.89
C THR A 35 2.59 3.53 -0.58
N LEU A 36 1.60 2.78 -0.09
CA LEU A 36 1.74 1.34 0.17
C LEU A 36 1.98 0.54 -1.12
N GLN A 37 1.28 0.87 -2.20
CA GLN A 37 1.50 0.24 -3.50
C GLN A 37 2.94 0.45 -3.99
N HIS A 38 3.45 1.67 -3.87
CA HIS A 38 4.83 1.98 -4.22
C HIS A 38 5.83 1.22 -3.34
N ILE A 39 5.59 1.15 -2.02
CA ILE A 39 6.43 0.36 -1.10
C ILE A 39 6.46 -1.11 -1.52
N ARG A 40 5.32 -1.70 -1.87
CA ARG A 40 5.21 -3.11 -2.26
C ARG A 40 5.97 -3.40 -3.56
N VAL A 41 5.75 -2.57 -4.58
CA VAL A 41 6.30 -2.80 -5.93
C VAL A 41 7.77 -2.40 -6.00
N ALA A 42 8.09 -1.15 -5.63
CA ALA A 42 9.45 -0.63 -5.70
C ALA A 42 10.35 -1.24 -4.61
N GLY A 43 9.83 -1.46 -3.39
CA GLY A 43 10.60 -2.09 -2.31
C GLY A 43 11.12 -3.46 -2.70
N LYS A 44 10.28 -4.28 -3.34
CA LYS A 44 10.66 -5.60 -3.85
C LYS A 44 11.69 -5.49 -4.96
N ALA A 45 11.46 -4.63 -5.96
CA ALA A 45 12.34 -4.47 -7.10
C ALA A 45 13.74 -3.96 -6.76
N TYR A 46 13.87 -3.05 -5.77
CA TYR A 46 15.15 -2.36 -5.50
C TYR A 46 15.92 -2.82 -4.27
N ARG A 47 15.22 -3.40 -3.29
CA ARG A 47 15.80 -3.70 -1.98
C ARG A 47 15.47 -5.11 -1.52
N GLY A 48 14.78 -5.91 -2.34
CA GLY A 48 14.25 -7.22 -1.93
C GLY A 48 13.31 -7.10 -0.73
N PHE A 49 12.78 -5.91 -0.48
CA PHE A 49 11.90 -5.66 0.65
C PHE A 49 10.48 -6.06 0.27
N GLU A 50 9.91 -6.97 1.03
CA GLU A 50 8.51 -7.36 0.90
C GLU A 50 7.76 -6.99 2.17
N ILE A 51 6.50 -6.57 2.02
CA ILE A 51 5.62 -6.38 3.18
C ILE A 51 5.45 -7.77 3.82
N PRO A 52 5.75 -7.93 5.11
CA PRO A 52 5.70 -9.24 5.76
C PRO A 52 4.32 -9.90 5.62
N THR A 53 4.30 -11.19 5.32
CA THR A 53 3.06 -11.95 5.06
C THR A 53 2.20 -12.12 6.32
N GLU A 54 2.80 -12.01 7.50
CA GLU A 54 2.13 -12.02 8.79
C GLU A 54 1.27 -10.78 9.05
N PHE A 55 1.46 -9.69 8.29
CA PHE A 55 0.65 -8.47 8.39
C PHE A 55 -0.69 -8.66 7.65
N LYS A 56 -1.50 -9.58 8.16
CA LYS A 56 -2.74 -10.04 7.52
C LYS A 56 -3.74 -8.91 7.34
N SER A 57 -3.86 -8.01 8.30
CA SER A 57 -4.83 -6.91 8.27
C SER A 57 -4.46 -5.89 7.21
N LEU A 58 -3.16 -5.60 7.07
CA LEU A 58 -2.60 -4.76 6.01
C LEU A 58 -2.80 -5.38 4.62
N TRP A 59 -2.60 -6.69 4.48
CA TRP A 59 -2.87 -7.38 3.21
C TRP A 59 -4.36 -7.38 2.86
N THR A 60 -5.25 -7.56 3.84
CA THR A 60 -6.70 -7.41 3.64
C THR A 60 -7.05 -5.98 3.23
N TYR A 61 -6.46 -4.97 3.85
CA TYR A 61 -6.66 -3.56 3.49
C TYR A 61 -6.22 -3.26 2.05
N LEU A 62 -5.06 -3.77 1.62
CA LEU A 62 -4.63 -3.67 0.22
C LEU A 62 -5.56 -4.43 -0.73
N LYS A 63 -6.03 -5.61 -0.34
CA LYS A 63 -7.00 -6.39 -1.11
C LYS A 63 -8.31 -5.62 -1.29
N ASN A 64 -8.81 -4.97 -0.24
CA ASN A 64 -10.00 -4.13 -0.30
C ASN A 64 -9.80 -2.98 -1.29
N ALA A 65 -8.63 -2.32 -1.28
CA ALA A 65 -8.30 -1.30 -2.28
C ALA A 65 -8.34 -1.85 -3.72
N TYR A 66 -7.78 -3.03 -3.98
CA TYR A 66 -7.84 -3.67 -5.31
C TYR A 66 -9.23 -4.08 -5.76
N SER A 67 -10.24 -4.01 -4.89
CA SER A 67 -11.66 -4.20 -5.26
C SER A 67 -12.41 -2.90 -5.52
N THR A 68 -11.73 -1.75 -5.49
CA THR A 68 -12.36 -0.44 -5.75
C THR A 68 -11.96 0.11 -7.12
N ASP A 69 -12.94 0.54 -7.91
CA ASP A 69 -12.71 1.15 -9.22
C ASP A 69 -11.78 2.37 -9.11
N ALA A 70 -11.98 3.21 -8.09
CA ALA A 70 -11.16 4.40 -7.86
C ALA A 70 -9.66 4.07 -7.75
N PHE A 71 -9.29 2.98 -7.09
CA PHE A 71 -7.90 2.56 -6.98
C PHE A 71 -7.43 1.86 -8.26
N LEU A 72 -8.23 0.96 -8.84
CA LEU A 72 -7.85 0.21 -10.05
C LEU A 72 -7.60 1.14 -11.25
N GLU A 73 -8.47 2.12 -11.46
CA GLU A 73 -8.38 3.05 -12.60
C GLU A 73 -7.28 4.09 -12.43
N SER A 74 -6.83 4.36 -11.20
CA SER A 74 -5.79 5.35 -10.91
C SER A 74 -4.42 4.75 -10.60
N CYS A 75 -4.35 3.45 -10.31
CA CYS A 75 -3.11 2.79 -9.98
C CYS A 75 -2.24 2.61 -11.24
N PRO A 76 -1.03 3.19 -11.29
CA PRO A 76 -0.12 2.96 -12.41
C PRO A 76 0.30 1.48 -12.47
N ALA A 77 0.72 1.03 -13.65
CA ALA A 77 1.25 -0.31 -13.81
C ALA A 77 2.54 -0.49 -12.99
N ASP A 78 2.81 -1.70 -12.50
CA ASP A 78 4.01 -1.98 -11.68
C ASP A 78 5.31 -1.53 -12.39
N ARG A 79 5.39 -1.71 -13.71
CA ARG A 79 6.52 -1.24 -14.53
C ARG A 79 6.70 0.27 -14.46
N GLU A 80 5.63 1.04 -14.45
CA GLU A 80 5.68 2.50 -14.37
C GLU A 80 6.12 2.96 -12.98
N ILE A 81 5.65 2.29 -11.93
CA ILE A 81 6.11 2.53 -10.56
C ILE A 81 7.61 2.25 -10.47
N VAL A 82 8.07 1.08 -10.94
CA VAL A 82 9.49 0.74 -10.98
C VAL A 82 10.26 1.82 -11.77
N THR A 83 9.86 2.13 -13.00
CA THR A 83 10.52 3.14 -13.85
C THR A 83 10.60 4.51 -13.18
N HIS A 84 9.54 4.96 -12.52
CA HIS A 84 9.51 6.23 -11.77
C HIS A 84 10.64 6.31 -10.74
N TYR A 85 10.90 5.23 -9.99
CA TYR A 85 12.00 5.21 -9.03
C TYR A 85 13.38 5.03 -9.67
N ILE A 86 13.52 4.33 -10.80
CA ILE A 86 14.79 4.31 -11.57
C ILE A 86 15.20 5.73 -11.96
N THR A 87 14.25 6.50 -12.51
CA THR A 87 14.54 7.86 -12.98
C THR A 87 14.88 8.84 -11.85
N LYS A 88 14.52 8.51 -10.60
CA LYS A 88 14.80 9.33 -9.42
C LYS A 88 16.02 8.87 -8.61
N VAL A 89 16.51 7.65 -8.83
CA VAL A 89 17.69 7.08 -8.13
C VAL A 89 19.00 7.35 -8.89
N ILE A 90 18.93 8.06 -10.03
CA ILE A 90 20.09 8.58 -10.76
C ILE A 90 20.01 10.11 -10.73
N ILE A 91 20.48 10.73 -9.63
CA ILE A 91 21.47 11.83 -9.50
C ILE A 91 21.92 11.83 -8.03
#